data_AF-A0AB39QQ01-F1
#
_entry.id   AF-A0AB39QQ01-F1
#
_cell.length_a   1.000
_cell.length_b   1.000
_cell.length_c   1.000
_cell.angle_alpha   90.00
_cell.angle_beta   90.00
_cell.angle_gamma   90.00
#
_symmetry.space_group_name_H-M   'P 1'
#
loop_
_entity.id
_entity.type
_entity.pdbx_description
1 polymer ?
#
loop_
_entity_poly.entity_id
_entity_poly.type
_entity_poly.pdbx_seq_one_letter_code
_entity_poly.pdbx_strand_id
1 'polypeptide(L)'
;MERAAAFLLELAPRARQMFEYLLRNPGRAVHCTELADKALGWSKEGDIARRVAGVLEGMSKADSNSGRRLPFYWWEAPEGSTGATYAVRPSVAAVFLATQLGQ
;
A
#
# COMPACT_ATOMS: atom_id res chain seq x y z
N MET A 1 -1.58 -4.90 -18.47
CA MET A 1 -2.60 -4.38 -17.54
C MET A 1 -3.31 -5.49 -16.77
N GLU A 2 -3.55 -6.66 -17.38
CA GLU A 2 -4.18 -7.82 -16.74
C GLU A 2 -3.61 -8.20 -15.36
N ARG A 3 -2.27 -8.25 -15.21
CA ARG A 3 -1.65 -8.55 -13.91
C ARG A 3 -1.90 -7.50 -12.82
N ALA A 4 -2.08 -6.23 -13.20
CA ALA A 4 -2.41 -5.16 -12.24
C ALA A 4 -3.89 -5.24 -11.82
N ALA A 5 -4.78 -5.59 -12.74
CA ALA A 5 -6.19 -5.84 -12.44
C ALA A 5 -6.35 -7.05 -11.50
N ALA A 6 -5.71 -8.17 -11.83
CA ALA A 6 -5.69 -9.36 -10.99
C ALA A 6 -5.16 -9.07 -9.58
N PHE A 7 -4.06 -8.31 -9.48
CA PHE A 7 -3.53 -7.88 -8.18
C PHE A 7 -4.57 -7.09 -7.37
N LEU A 8 -5.27 -6.12 -7.97
CA LEU A 8 -6.29 -5.31 -7.29
C LEU A 8 -7.52 -6.12 -6.83
N LEU A 9 -7.89 -7.16 -7.59
CA LEU A 9 -9.01 -8.04 -7.26
C LEU A 9 -8.72 -8.94 -6.05
N GLU A 10 -7.46 -9.34 -5.87
CA GLU A 10 -7.03 -10.18 -4.74
C GLU A 10 -6.84 -9.38 -3.44
N LEU A 11 -6.92 -8.05 -3.46
CA LEU A 11 -6.74 -7.23 -2.27
C LEU A 11 -7.96 -7.26 -1.36
N ALA A 12 -7.72 -7.57 -0.08
CA ALA A 12 -8.70 -7.32 0.96
C ALA A 12 -9.11 -5.83 1.00
N PRO A 13 -10.34 -5.47 1.40
CA PRO A 13 -10.84 -4.09 1.30
C PRO A 13 -9.94 -3.02 1.94
N ARG A 14 -9.41 -3.30 3.13
CA ARG A 14 -8.50 -2.38 3.84
C ARG A 14 -7.14 -2.24 3.16
N ALA A 15 -6.61 -3.35 2.63
CA ALA A 15 -5.38 -3.34 1.86
C ALA A 15 -5.58 -2.50 0.59
N ARG A 16 -6.70 -2.71 -0.12
CA ARG A 16 -7.05 -1.91 -1.28
C ARG A 16 -7.12 -0.42 -0.98
N GLN A 17 -7.79 0.00 0.10
CA GLN A 17 -7.87 1.41 0.50
C GLN A 17 -6.49 2.03 0.76
N MET A 18 -5.62 1.34 1.52
CA MET A 18 -4.25 1.80 1.74
C MET A 18 -3.45 1.90 0.45
N PHE A 19 -3.58 0.91 -0.43
CA PHE A 19 -2.87 0.92 -1.70
C PHE A 19 -3.35 2.04 -2.62
N GLU A 20 -4.66 2.26 -2.73
CA GLU A 20 -5.25 3.37 -3.48
C GLU A 20 -4.76 4.73 -2.97
N TYR A 21 -4.58 4.88 -1.66
CA TYR A 21 -3.99 6.08 -1.08
C TYR A 21 -2.54 6.29 -1.56
N LEU A 22 -1.72 5.24 -1.58
CA LEU A 22 -0.35 5.30 -2.10
C LEU A 22 -0.33 5.59 -3.60
N LEU A 23 -1.25 5.01 -4.38
CA LEU A 23 -1.38 5.25 -5.82
C LEU A 23 -1.71 6.70 -6.16
N ARG A 24 -2.52 7.37 -5.31
CA ARG A 24 -2.87 8.79 -5.45
C ARG A 24 -1.76 9.74 -4.99
N ASN A 25 -0.75 9.24 -4.29
CA ASN A 25 0.39 10.01 -3.80
C ASN A 25 1.73 9.43 -4.31
N PRO A 26 1.90 9.27 -5.63
CA PRO A 26 3.07 8.59 -6.18
C PRO A 26 4.37 9.36 -5.90
N GLY A 27 5.44 8.62 -5.63
CA GLY A 27 6.77 9.17 -5.34
C GLY A 27 6.92 9.77 -3.94
N ARG A 28 5.84 9.90 -3.17
CA ARG A 28 5.89 10.38 -1.79
C ARG A 28 6.18 9.25 -0.82
N ALA A 29 7.05 9.52 0.13
CA ALA A 29 7.27 8.69 1.32
C ALA A 29 6.12 8.91 2.31
N VAL A 30 5.32 7.88 2.59
CA VAL A 30 4.14 7.94 3.46
C VAL A 30 4.37 7.09 4.70
N HIS A 31 4.35 7.70 5.88
CA HIS A 31 4.55 6.99 7.14
C HIS A 31 3.33 6.14 7.53
N CYS A 32 3.53 5.04 8.27
CA CYS A 32 2.43 4.14 8.68
C CYS A 32 1.31 4.86 9.46
N THR A 33 1.65 5.87 10.26
CA THR A 33 0.66 6.68 10.99
C THR A 33 -0.21 7.53 10.06
N GLU A 34 0.34 8.00 8.94
CA GLU A 34 -0.42 8.71 7.92
C GLU A 34 -1.33 7.75 7.16
N LEU A 35 -0.87 6.55 6.82
CA LEU A 35 -1.73 5.52 6.21
C LEU A 35 -2.90 5.14 7.14
N ALA A 36 -2.63 4.97 8.42
CA ALA A 36 -3.67 4.67 9.41
C ALA A 36 -4.71 5.79 9.50
N ASP A 37 -4.27 7.05 9.60
CA ASP A 37 -5.15 8.22 9.69
C ASP A 37 -5.89 8.51 8.37
N LYS A 38 -5.14 8.74 7.29
CA LYS A 38 -5.67 9.27 6.03
C LYS A 38 -6.28 8.21 5.12
N ALA A 39 -5.81 6.97 5.15
CA ALA A 39 -6.36 5.92 4.29
C ALA A 39 -7.46 5.11 4.99
N LEU A 40 -7.35 4.86 6.30
CA LEU A 40 -8.27 3.99 7.04
C LEU A 40 -9.07 4.66 8.17
N GLY A 41 -8.77 5.93 8.51
CA GLY A 41 -9.46 6.63 9.60
C GLY A 41 -9.25 6.00 10.98
N TRP A 42 -8.14 5.28 11.18
CA TRP A 42 -7.83 4.69 12.48
C TRP A 42 -7.37 5.74 13.47
N SER A 43 -7.82 5.60 14.73
CA SER A 43 -7.20 6.33 15.84
C SER A 43 -5.72 5.95 15.93
N LYS A 44 -4.88 6.90 16.37
CA LYS A 44 -3.42 6.67 16.55
C LYS A 44 -3.09 5.85 17.81
N GLU A 45 -4.07 5.11 18.33
CA GLU A 45 -3.94 4.34 19.56
C GLU A 45 -3.47 2.92 19.30
N GLY A 46 -2.64 2.42 20.21
CA GLY A 46 -2.02 1.10 20.12
C GLY A 46 -0.89 1.03 19.10
N ASP A 47 -0.46 -0.19 18.77
CA ASP A 47 0.66 -0.44 17.86
C ASP A 47 0.21 -0.29 16.39
N ILE A 48 0.20 0.96 15.92
CA ILE A 48 -0.16 1.31 14.54
C ILE A 48 0.80 0.68 13.53
N ALA A 49 2.09 0.61 13.85
CA ALA A 49 3.09 0.02 12.98
C ALA A 49 2.75 -1.44 12.68
N ARG A 50 2.48 -2.25 13.71
CA ARG A 50 2.10 -3.66 13.57
C ARG A 50 0.78 -3.84 12.83
N ARG A 51 -0.22 -2.99 13.11
CA ARG A 51 -1.53 -3.06 12.43
C ARG A 51 -1.42 -2.75 10.94
N VAL A 52 -0.66 -1.72 10.58
CA VAL A 52 -0.42 -1.36 9.17
C VAL A 52 0.40 -2.44 8.47
N ALA A 53 1.45 -2.95 9.12
CA ALA A 53 2.26 -4.04 8.59
C ALA A 53 1.39 -5.27 8.28
N GLY A 54 0.48 -5.68 9.19
CA GLY A 54 -0.42 -6.81 8.95
C GLY A 54 -1.39 -6.62 7.77
N VAL A 55 -1.84 -5.38 7.51
CA VAL A 55 -2.66 -5.09 6.32
C VAL A 55 -1.85 -5.22 5.04
N LEU A 56 -0.61 -4.73 5.04
CA LEU A 56 0.28 -4.74 3.87
C LEU A 56 0.92 -6.10 3.62
N GLU A 57 1.15 -6.90 4.66
CA GLU A 57 1.55 -8.31 4.56
C GLU A 57 0.50 -9.12 3.77
N GLY A 58 -0.78 -8.78 3.94
CA GLY A 58 -1.87 -9.35 3.14
C GLY A 58 -1.70 -9.15 1.63
N MET A 59 -0.96 -8.13 1.20
CA MET A 59 -0.63 -7.89 -0.22
C MET A 59 0.48 -8.80 -0.73
N SER A 60 1.30 -9.38 0.15
CA SER A 60 2.33 -10.36 -0.24
C SER A 60 1.71 -11.64 -0.82
N LYS A 61 0.48 -11.98 -0.40
CA LYS A 61 -0.29 -13.09 -1.01
C LYS A 61 -0.75 -12.74 -2.43
N ALA A 62 -1.17 -11.49 -2.66
CA ALA A 62 -1.53 -11.01 -4.00
C ALA A 62 -0.30 -10.96 -4.94
N ASP A 63 0.89 -10.61 -4.43
CA ASP A 63 2.17 -10.72 -5.15
C ASP A 63 2.45 -12.15 -5.62
N SER A 64 2.36 -13.12 -4.69
CA SER A 64 2.57 -14.55 -4.99
C SER A 64 1.56 -15.11 -5.99
N ASN A 65 0.27 -14.76 -5.85
CA ASN A 65 -0.80 -15.29 -6.72
C ASN A 65 -0.83 -14.63 -8.11
N SER A 66 -0.45 -13.35 -8.22
CA SER A 66 -0.47 -12.61 -9.49
C SER A 66 0.83 -12.72 -10.30
N GLY A 67 1.90 -13.29 -9.72
CA GLY A 67 3.23 -13.37 -10.33
C GLY A 67 3.87 -12.00 -10.59
N ARG A 68 3.49 -10.98 -9.80
CA ARG A 68 3.93 -9.60 -9.95
C ARG A 68 4.57 -9.13 -8.65
N ARG A 69 5.80 -8.58 -8.76
CA ARG A 69 6.51 -7.95 -7.64
C ARG A 69 5.64 -6.93 -6.91
N LEU A 70 5.78 -6.86 -5.59
CA LEU A 70 5.12 -5.87 -4.73
C LEU A 70 5.21 -4.48 -5.36
N PRO A 71 4.06 -3.81 -5.56
CA PRO A 71 4.01 -2.55 -6.30
C PRO A 71 4.42 -1.33 -5.46
N PHE A 72 4.92 -1.54 -4.24
CA PHE A 72 5.41 -0.53 -3.33
C PHE A 72 6.73 -0.97 -2.70
N TYR A 73 7.47 0.01 -2.21
CA TYR A 73 8.66 -0.18 -1.38
C TYR A 73 8.33 0.23 0.04
N TRP A 74 9.06 -0.33 0.99
CA TRP A 74 9.02 0.11 2.37
C TRP A 74 10.41 0.10 2.97
N TRP A 75 10.59 0.93 3.99
CA TRP A 75 11.77 0.96 4.83
C TRP A 75 11.37 1.31 6.26
N GLU A 76 12.14 0.83 7.21
CA GLU A 76 11.96 1.16 8.63
C GLU A 76 12.10 2.67 8.83
N ALA A 77 11.38 3.20 9.82
CA ALA A 77 11.53 4.60 10.20
C ALA A 77 12.99 4.89 10.62
N PRO A 78 13.46 6.14 10.46
CA PRO A 78 14.81 6.51 10.89
C PRO A 78 15.05 6.18 12.37
N GLU A 79 16.32 5.99 12.73
CA GLU A 79 16.75 5.71 14.10
C GLU A 79 16.13 6.71 15.10
N GLY A 80 15.54 6.19 16.18
CA GLY A 80 14.78 6.98 17.15
C GLY A 80 13.30 7.20 16.81
N SER A 81 12.81 6.69 15.68
CA SER A 81 11.39 6.67 15.31
C SER A 81 10.84 5.25 15.24
N THR A 82 9.55 5.06 15.46
CA THR A 82 8.89 3.74 15.36
C THR A 82 8.02 3.65 14.12
N GLY A 83 8.05 2.49 13.47
CA GLY A 83 7.18 2.18 12.33
C GLY A 83 7.93 2.04 11.01
N ALA A 84 7.20 2.24 9.92
CA ALA A 84 7.71 2.06 8.57
C ALA A 84 7.12 3.11 7.63
N THR A 85 7.89 3.44 6.60
CA THR A 85 7.52 4.36 5.54
C THR A 85 7.33 3.58 4.25
N TYR A 86 6.30 3.94 3.48
CA TYR A 86 5.89 3.26 2.26
C TYR A 86 5.88 4.23 1.08
N ALA A 87 6.22 3.75 -0.11
CA ALA A 87 6.16 4.54 -1.33
C ALA A 87 5.87 3.70 -2.57
N VAL A 88 5.16 4.28 -3.53
CA VAL A 88 4.94 3.71 -4.86
C VAL A 88 5.64 4.58 -5.90
N ARG A 89 6.37 3.95 -6.83
CA ARG A 89 6.99 4.67 -7.95
C ARG A 89 5.90 5.27 -8.86
N PRO A 90 6.06 6.50 -9.38
CA PRO A 90 5.06 7.10 -10.27
C PRO A 90 4.70 6.27 -11.49
N SER A 91 5.69 5.62 -12.13
CA SER A 91 5.45 4.73 -13.26
C SER A 91 4.62 3.50 -12.91
N VAL A 92 4.77 2.96 -11.69
CA VAL A 92 3.96 1.85 -11.20
C VAL A 92 2.54 2.33 -10.90
N ALA A 93 2.40 3.49 -10.24
CA ALA A 93 1.09 4.06 -9.94
C ALA A 93 0.27 4.30 -11.21
N ALA A 94 0.89 4.84 -12.26
CA ALA A 94 0.23 5.07 -13.55
C ALA A 94 -0.38 3.79 -14.15
N VAL A 95 0.30 2.64 -14.02
CA VAL A 95 -0.21 1.35 -14.52
C VAL A 95 -1.48 0.93 -13.78
N PHE A 96 -1.52 1.09 -12.45
CA PHE A 96 -2.68 0.71 -11.66
C PHE A 96 -3.85 1.69 -11.83
N LEU A 97 -3.58 3.00 -11.89
CA LEU A 97 -4.60 4.01 -12.12
C LEU A 97 -5.25 3.86 -13.51
N ALA A 98 -4.46 3.60 -14.54
CA ALA A 98 -4.99 3.31 -15.89
C ALA A 98 -5.86 2.04 -15.89
N THR A 99 -5.51 1.05 -15.07
CA THR A 99 -6.31 -0.18 -14.93
C THR A 99 -7.66 0.10 -14.26
N GLN A 100 -7.72 1.02 -13.28
CA GLN A 100 -8.97 1.40 -12.60
C GLN A 100 -9.92 2.22 -13.49
N LEU A 101 -9.38 2.98 -14.46
CA LEU A 101 -10.19 3.80 -15.38
C LEU A 101 -10.76 2.99 -16.57
N GLY A 102 -10.19 1.83 -16.86
CA GLY A 102 -10.65 0.92 -17.92
C GLY A 102 -11.59 -0.20 -17.43
N GLN A 103 -11.97 -0.18 -16.15
CA GLN A 103 -13.01 -1.02 -15.54
C GLN A 103 -14.31 -0.24 -15.48
#